data_AF-A0A533XXR0-F1
#
_entry.id   AF-A0A533XXR0-F1
#
_cell.length_a   1.000
_cell.length_b   1.000
_cell.length_c   1.000
_cell.angle_alpha   90.00
_cell.angle_beta   90.00
_cell.angle_gamma   90.00
#
_symmetry.space_group_name_H-M   'P 1'
#
loop_
_entity.id
_entity.type
_entity.pdbx_description
1 polymer ?
#
loop_
_entity_poly.entity_id
_entity_poly.type
_entity_poly.pdbx_seq_one_letter_code
_entity_poly.pdbx_strand_id
1 'polypeptide(L)'
;MQQFWSVLAIVVMSWPSVSSAFTLEFSAEQTVRKGAQSMRGKIYFQPDRWRVEMASPDGPKVAIHRLDKAVTWLLLPNKTYVELPFRFDQITQVAPKLEGEVGRKRVGKEQVGGRPTEKYEVTVEVNGRKQIMYQWVAQDIQFAMKTASADGSWESAYAYVNLGKQPAYLFEIPAGYTKVPMQR
;
A
#
# COMPACT_ATOMS: atom_id res chain seq x y z
N MET A 1 -4.89 -16.26 74.00
CA MET A 1 -5.98 -16.59 73.05
C MET A 1 -5.87 -15.64 71.87
N GLN A 2 -5.69 -16.21 70.67
CA GLN A 2 -5.45 -15.54 69.38
C GLN A 2 -6.63 -14.65 68.98
N GLN A 3 -6.42 -13.50 68.32
CA GLN A 3 -7.29 -13.02 67.22
C GLN A 3 -6.52 -12.19 66.15
N PHE A 4 -6.30 -12.88 65.03
CA PHE A 4 -6.25 -12.51 63.61
C PHE A 4 -6.13 -11.03 63.17
N TRP A 5 -5.06 -10.73 62.43
CA TRP A 5 -4.97 -9.60 61.50
C TRP A 5 -5.46 -10.06 60.12
N SER A 6 -6.52 -9.45 59.60
CA SER A 6 -6.97 -9.66 58.23
C SER A 6 -6.11 -8.84 57.27
N VAL A 7 -5.24 -9.52 56.50
CA VAL A 7 -4.54 -8.90 55.37
C VAL A 7 -5.50 -8.92 54.17
N LEU A 8 -5.95 -7.75 53.73
CA LEU A 8 -6.74 -7.58 52.52
C LEU A 8 -5.82 -7.75 51.30
N ALA A 9 -5.89 -8.92 50.64
CA ALA A 9 -5.16 -9.16 49.39
C ALA A 9 -5.89 -8.48 48.23
N ILE A 10 -5.38 -7.33 47.77
CA ILE A 10 -5.82 -6.70 46.52
C ILE A 10 -5.25 -7.51 45.37
N VAL A 11 -6.08 -8.35 44.75
CA VAL A 11 -5.76 -9.00 43.47
C VAL A 11 -5.98 -7.97 42.37
N VAL A 12 -4.90 -7.34 41.92
CA VAL A 12 -4.91 -6.50 40.71
C VAL A 12 -5.01 -7.45 39.51
N MET A 13 -6.23 -7.68 39.01
CA MET A 13 -6.45 -8.33 37.72
C MET A 13 -5.97 -7.39 36.62
N SER A 14 -4.71 -7.56 36.20
CA SER A 14 -4.15 -6.91 35.02
C SER A 14 -4.82 -7.48 33.76
N TRP A 15 -5.81 -6.78 33.22
CA TRP A 15 -6.30 -7.07 31.87
C TRP A 15 -5.17 -6.78 30.87
N PRO A 16 -4.74 -7.75 30.04
CA PRO A 16 -3.85 -7.44 28.95
C PRO A 16 -4.57 -6.48 28.00
N SER A 17 -4.10 -5.24 27.93
CA SER A 17 -4.49 -4.31 26.88
C SER A 17 -4.04 -4.93 25.55
N VAL A 18 -4.99 -5.43 24.78
CA VAL A 18 -4.74 -5.84 23.39
C VAL A 18 -4.51 -4.56 22.60
N SER A 19 -3.26 -4.12 22.54
CA SER A 19 -2.82 -3.09 21.63
C SER A 19 -3.05 -3.60 20.21
N SER A 20 -4.14 -3.15 19.59
CA SER A 20 -4.34 -3.37 18.16
C SER A 20 -3.25 -2.58 17.44
N ALA A 21 -2.21 -3.28 16.97
CA ALA A 21 -1.29 -2.73 16.00
C ALA A 21 -2.14 -2.31 14.79
N PHE A 22 -2.26 -1.01 14.55
CA PHE A 22 -2.91 -0.49 13.36
C PHE A 22 -2.07 -0.87 12.16
N THR A 23 -2.44 -1.96 11.50
CA THR A 23 -1.97 -2.27 10.15
C THR A 23 -2.59 -1.25 9.19
N LEU A 24 -1.77 -0.60 8.38
CA LEU A 24 -2.24 0.36 7.38
C LEU A 24 -3.05 -0.38 6.32
N GLU A 25 -4.34 -0.06 6.24
CA GLU A 25 -5.27 -0.54 5.23
C GLU A 25 -5.99 0.66 4.62
N PHE A 26 -6.23 0.64 3.30
CA PHE A 26 -6.91 1.75 2.64
C PHE A 26 -7.53 1.35 1.29
N SER A 27 -8.40 2.21 0.80
CA SER A 27 -8.78 2.29 -0.61
C SER A 27 -8.51 3.68 -1.17
N ALA A 28 -8.19 3.76 -2.46
CA ALA A 28 -7.94 5.04 -3.14
C ALA A 28 -8.16 4.92 -4.65
N GLU A 29 -8.20 6.07 -5.32
CA GLU A 29 -7.89 6.13 -6.74
C GLU A 29 -6.40 6.34 -6.93
N GLN A 30 -5.81 5.62 -7.88
CA GLN A 30 -4.39 5.71 -8.21
C GLN A 30 -4.22 6.11 -9.67
N THR A 31 -3.30 7.04 -9.92
CA THR A 31 -2.80 7.38 -11.25
C THR A 31 -1.31 7.04 -11.31
N VAL A 32 -0.92 6.20 -12.26
CA VAL A 32 0.47 5.85 -12.54
C VAL A 32 0.81 6.35 -13.94
N ARG A 33 1.88 7.14 -14.06
CA ARG A 33 2.41 7.58 -15.35
C ARG A 33 3.83 7.05 -15.51
N LYS A 34 4.13 6.51 -16.69
CA LYS A 34 5.46 6.08 -17.12
C LYS A 34 5.67 6.56 -18.55
N GLY A 35 6.55 7.55 -18.74
CA GLY A 35 6.72 8.24 -20.02
C GLY A 35 5.40 8.83 -20.53
N ALA A 36 5.00 8.46 -21.76
CA ALA A 36 3.75 8.88 -22.39
C ALA A 36 2.52 8.05 -21.95
N GLN A 37 2.73 6.92 -21.26
CA GLN A 37 1.65 6.07 -20.79
C GLN A 37 1.14 6.54 -19.43
N SER A 38 -0.17 6.66 -19.30
CA SER A 38 -0.85 6.96 -18.05
C SER A 38 -1.95 5.94 -17.82
N MET A 39 -2.03 5.42 -16.60
CA MET A 39 -3.05 4.48 -16.18
C MET A 39 -3.71 5.01 -14.91
N ARG A 40 -5.04 5.02 -14.91
CA ARG A 40 -5.85 5.33 -13.73
C ARG A 40 -6.63 4.09 -13.32
N GLY A 41 -6.76 3.91 -12.01
CA GLY A 41 -7.45 2.77 -11.44
C GLY A 41 -7.84 2.97 -9.99
N LYS A 42 -8.47 1.95 -9.42
CA LYS A 42 -8.74 1.86 -7.99
C LYS A 42 -7.74 0.91 -7.35
N ILE A 43 -7.31 1.24 -6.14
CA ILE A 43 -6.47 0.38 -5.31
C ILE A 43 -7.20 0.07 -4.00
N TYR A 44 -7.10 -1.18 -3.57
CA TYR A 44 -7.45 -1.64 -2.23
C TYR A 44 -6.20 -2.28 -1.65
N PHE A 45 -5.81 -1.92 -0.44
CA PHE A 45 -4.50 -2.25 0.09
C PHE A 45 -4.57 -2.79 1.53
N GLN A 46 -3.77 -3.82 1.76
CA GLN A 46 -3.26 -4.28 3.04
C GLN A 46 -1.74 -4.53 2.88
N PRO A 47 -0.95 -4.61 3.96
CA PRO A 47 0.51 -4.68 3.87
C PRO A 47 1.06 -5.87 3.07
N ASP A 48 0.35 -7.01 3.07
CA ASP A 48 0.77 -8.24 2.42
C ASP A 48 -0.04 -8.59 1.15
N ARG A 49 -1.05 -7.77 0.81
CA ARG A 49 -1.91 -8.00 -0.35
C ARG A 49 -2.58 -6.73 -0.82
N TRP A 50 -2.69 -6.55 -2.12
CA TRP A 50 -3.43 -5.43 -2.68
C TRP A 50 -4.06 -5.79 -4.01
N ARG A 51 -5.14 -5.09 -4.33
CA ARG A 51 -5.90 -5.23 -5.57
C ARG A 51 -5.82 -3.91 -6.31
N VAL A 52 -5.47 -3.97 -7.59
CA VAL A 52 -5.53 -2.83 -8.51
C VAL A 52 -6.53 -3.14 -9.60
N GLU A 53 -7.54 -2.28 -9.74
CA GLU A 53 -8.53 -2.33 -10.81
C GLU A 53 -8.20 -1.23 -11.82
N MET A 54 -7.68 -1.62 -12.98
CA MET A 54 -7.23 -0.70 -14.01
C MET A 54 -8.30 -0.53 -15.08
N ALA A 55 -8.59 0.71 -15.47
CA ALA A 55 -9.46 0.96 -16.62
C ALA A 55 -8.78 0.45 -17.91
N SER A 56 -9.51 -0.27 -18.75
CA SER A 56 -9.06 -0.66 -20.09
C SER A 56 -10.24 -0.71 -21.07
N PRO A 57 -10.01 -0.51 -22.38
CA PRO A 57 -11.07 -0.53 -23.39
C PRO A 57 -11.86 -1.84 -23.41
N ASP A 58 -11.19 -2.97 -23.15
CA ASP A 58 -11.78 -4.31 -23.19
C ASP A 58 -12.39 -4.73 -21.83
N GLY A 59 -12.55 -3.79 -20.90
CA GLY A 59 -13.02 -4.01 -19.54
C GLY A 59 -11.93 -3.86 -18.48
N PRO A 60 -12.27 -3.82 -17.18
CA PRO A 60 -11.27 -3.62 -16.13
C PRO A 60 -10.29 -4.80 -16.07
N LYS A 61 -9.00 -4.50 -16.18
CA LYS A 61 -7.94 -5.47 -15.88
C LYS A 61 -7.67 -5.41 -14.39
N VAL A 62 -7.82 -6.53 -13.71
CA VAL A 62 -7.65 -6.60 -12.26
C VAL A 62 -6.39 -7.37 -11.94
N ALA A 63 -5.50 -6.75 -11.19
CA ALA A 63 -4.33 -7.41 -10.63
C ALA A 63 -4.51 -7.57 -9.11
N ILE A 64 -4.37 -8.78 -8.61
CA ILE A 64 -4.34 -9.07 -7.17
C ILE A 64 -2.93 -9.54 -6.82
N HIS A 65 -2.23 -8.74 -6.04
CA HIS A 65 -0.90 -9.03 -5.55
C HIS A 65 -1.00 -9.69 -4.18
N ARG A 66 -0.30 -10.82 -4.01
CA ARG A 66 -0.30 -11.64 -2.79
C ARG A 66 1.13 -11.88 -2.35
N LEU A 67 1.66 -10.96 -1.54
CA LEU A 67 3.00 -11.08 -0.98
C LEU A 67 3.12 -12.32 -0.10
N ASP A 68 2.07 -12.60 0.68
CA ASP A 68 1.93 -13.80 1.52
C ASP A 68 2.02 -15.12 0.75
N LYS A 69 1.70 -15.11 -0.54
CA LYS A 69 1.77 -16.29 -1.44
C LYS A 69 2.87 -16.19 -2.49
N ALA A 70 3.61 -15.09 -2.53
CA ALA A 70 4.58 -14.76 -3.57
C ALA A 70 4.02 -14.86 -5.01
N VAL A 71 2.75 -14.49 -5.22
CA VAL A 71 2.10 -14.50 -6.55
C VAL A 71 1.39 -13.18 -6.87
N THR A 72 1.17 -12.96 -8.16
CA THR A 72 0.22 -11.98 -8.70
C THR A 72 -0.82 -12.73 -9.54
N TRP A 73 -2.10 -12.53 -9.27
CA TRP A 73 -3.19 -13.02 -10.12
C TRP A 73 -3.68 -11.89 -11.03
N LEU A 74 -3.57 -12.11 -12.34
CA LEU A 74 -4.13 -11.22 -13.36
C LEU A 74 -5.47 -11.78 -13.82
N LEU A 75 -6.56 -11.13 -13.41
CA LEU A 75 -7.92 -11.48 -13.77
C LEU A 75 -8.30 -10.78 -15.07
N LEU A 76 -8.79 -11.56 -16.02
CA LEU A 76 -9.18 -11.11 -17.35
C LEU A 76 -10.70 -10.95 -17.46
N PRO A 77 -11.20 -10.11 -18.40
CA PRO A 77 -12.64 -9.87 -18.58
C PRO A 77 -13.47 -11.13 -18.89
N ASN A 78 -12.86 -12.16 -19.47
CA ASN A 78 -13.51 -13.43 -19.83
C ASN A 78 -13.64 -14.44 -18.67
N LYS A 79 -13.48 -14.00 -17.41
CA LYS A 79 -13.46 -14.85 -16.22
C LYS A 79 -12.37 -15.94 -16.25
N THR A 80 -11.23 -15.63 -16.86
CA THR A 80 -10.01 -16.42 -16.69
C THR A 80 -9.00 -15.63 -15.88
N TYR A 81 -8.02 -16.33 -15.29
CA TYR A 81 -6.90 -15.66 -14.66
C TYR A 81 -5.57 -16.36 -14.97
N VAL A 82 -4.52 -15.56 -15.01
CA VAL A 82 -3.13 -16.02 -15.07
C VAL A 82 -2.49 -15.79 -13.70
N GLU A 83 -1.73 -16.76 -13.24
CA GLU A 83 -0.88 -16.62 -12.05
C GLU A 83 0.56 -16.38 -12.48
N LEU A 84 1.15 -15.31 -11.97
CA LEU A 84 2.51 -14.91 -12.25
C LEU A 84 3.32 -14.88 -10.95
N PRO A 85 4.63 -15.14 -10.98
CA PRO A 85 5.50 -14.89 -9.84
C PRO A 85 5.39 -13.43 -9.39
N PHE A 86 5.36 -13.20 -8.08
CA PHE A 86 5.35 -11.84 -7.55
C PHE A 86 6.63 -11.10 -7.92
N ARG A 87 6.49 -9.80 -8.22
CA ARG A 87 7.63 -8.92 -8.50
C ARG A 87 7.74 -7.84 -7.44
N PHE A 88 8.89 -7.75 -6.79
CA PHE A 88 9.15 -6.79 -5.72
C PHE A 88 9.09 -5.32 -6.17
N ASP A 89 9.33 -5.05 -7.45
CA ASP A 89 9.20 -3.71 -8.02
C ASP A 89 7.75 -3.22 -8.14
N GLN A 90 6.76 -4.06 -7.82
CA GLN A 90 5.33 -3.73 -7.78
C GLN A 90 4.82 -3.40 -6.37
N ILE A 91 5.68 -3.44 -5.34
CA ILE A 91 5.30 -3.06 -3.97
C ILE A 91 4.89 -1.58 -3.94
N THR A 92 3.74 -1.32 -3.31
CA THR A 92 3.17 0.01 -3.25
C THR A 92 3.90 0.85 -2.20
N GLN A 93 4.51 1.97 -2.59
CA GLN A 93 5.22 2.86 -1.67
C GLN A 93 4.28 3.92 -1.08
N VAL A 94 3.62 3.56 0.01
CA VAL A 94 2.64 4.42 0.71
C VAL A 94 3.14 4.99 2.04
N ALA A 95 4.24 4.47 2.55
CA ALA A 95 4.82 4.92 3.81
C ALA A 95 5.46 6.31 3.67
N PRO A 96 5.41 7.16 4.72
CA PRO A 96 6.08 8.47 4.74
C PRO A 96 7.60 8.41 4.54
N LYS A 97 8.20 7.26 4.84
CA LYS A 97 9.63 7.01 4.70
C LYS A 97 9.84 5.84 3.76
N LEU A 98 10.84 5.94 2.90
CA LEU A 98 11.16 4.88 1.94
C LEU A 98 12.16 3.90 2.55
N GLU A 99 12.07 2.64 2.12
CA GLU A 99 13.11 1.66 2.37
C GLU A 99 14.40 2.08 1.63
N GLY A 100 15.55 1.90 2.28
CA GLY A 100 16.83 2.35 1.73
C GLY A 100 17.02 3.88 1.71
N GLU A 101 16.14 4.65 2.36
CA GLU A 101 16.30 6.11 2.46
C GLU A 101 17.55 6.49 3.27
N VAL A 102 18.49 7.17 2.61
CA VAL A 102 19.76 7.68 3.18
C VAL A 102 19.80 9.21 3.31
N GLY A 103 18.79 9.91 2.77
CA GLY A 103 18.66 11.36 2.89
C GLY A 103 17.28 11.85 2.52
N ARG A 104 16.85 12.92 3.19
CA ARG A 104 15.57 13.59 2.94
C ARG A 104 15.71 15.09 3.18
N LYS A 105 15.19 15.88 2.25
CA LYS A 105 15.10 17.34 2.38
C LYS A 105 13.69 17.78 2.03
N ARG A 106 13.07 18.55 2.92
CA ARG A 106 11.79 19.20 2.62
C ARG A 106 12.02 20.34 1.63
N VAL A 107 11.28 20.34 0.53
CA VAL A 107 11.45 21.29 -0.58
C VAL A 107 10.20 22.11 -0.89
N GLY A 108 9.06 21.81 -0.27
CA GLY A 108 7.86 22.64 -0.43
C GLY A 108 6.61 22.10 0.24
N LYS A 109 5.51 22.81 0.02
CA LYS A 109 4.14 22.35 0.31
C LYS A 109 3.36 22.39 -1.01
N GLU A 110 2.61 21.34 -1.28
CA GLU A 110 1.77 21.22 -2.48
C GLU A 110 0.47 20.49 -2.10
N GLN A 111 -0.53 20.51 -2.98
CA GLN A 111 -1.74 19.70 -2.81
C GLN A 111 -1.71 18.53 -3.78
N VAL A 112 -2.03 17.33 -3.28
CA VAL A 112 -2.16 16.12 -4.11
C VAL A 112 -3.52 15.50 -3.83
N GLY A 113 -4.31 15.27 -4.88
CA GLY A 113 -5.67 14.73 -4.74
C GLY A 113 -6.58 15.59 -3.85
N GLY A 114 -6.35 16.91 -3.81
CA GLY A 114 -7.08 17.84 -2.94
C GLY A 114 -6.64 17.84 -1.46
N ARG A 115 -5.66 17.02 -1.08
CA ARG A 115 -5.11 16.97 0.29
C ARG A 115 -3.81 17.78 0.40
N PRO A 116 -3.62 18.60 1.44
CA PRO A 116 -2.34 19.25 1.72
C PRO A 116 -1.22 18.24 1.95
N THR A 117 -0.07 18.47 1.33
CA THR A 117 1.11 17.61 1.46
C THR A 117 2.37 18.44 1.62
N GLU A 118 3.38 17.81 2.22
CA GLU A 118 4.74 18.31 2.19
C GLU A 118 5.54 17.53 1.15
N LYS A 119 6.26 18.28 0.30
CA LYS A 119 7.11 17.72 -0.73
C LYS A 119 8.52 17.57 -0.21
N TYR A 120 9.08 16.40 -0.45
CA TYR A 120 10.42 16.00 -0.07
C TYR A 120 11.21 15.58 -1.31
N GLU A 121 12.45 16.04 -1.39
CA GLU A 121 13.49 15.37 -2.17
C GLU A 121 14.07 14.26 -1.28
N VAL A 122 14.10 13.03 -1.80
CA VAL A 122 14.49 11.83 -1.06
C VAL A 122 15.60 11.13 -1.84
N THR A 123 16.69 10.81 -1.15
CA THR A 123 17.78 10.00 -1.66
C THR A 123 17.66 8.60 -1.08
N VAL A 124 17.47 7.61 -1.95
CA VAL A 124 17.48 6.19 -1.60
C VAL A 124 18.74 5.53 -2.12
N GLU A 125 19.27 4.57 -1.38
CA GLU A 125 20.37 3.72 -1.82
C GLU A 125 19.85 2.31 -2.11
N VAL A 126 19.98 1.90 -3.37
CA VAL A 126 19.55 0.58 -3.84
C VAL A 126 20.72 -0.07 -4.55
N ASN A 127 21.17 -1.24 -4.07
CA ASN A 127 22.31 -1.97 -4.61
C ASN A 127 23.58 -1.11 -4.72
N GLY A 128 23.86 -0.29 -3.70
CA GLY A 128 25.03 0.61 -3.66
C GLY A 128 24.96 1.82 -4.59
N ARG A 129 23.82 2.04 -5.27
CA ARG A 129 23.60 3.23 -6.11
C ARG A 129 22.61 4.16 -5.45
N LYS A 130 22.97 5.45 -5.37
CA LYS A 130 22.09 6.50 -4.88
C LYS A 130 21.17 6.98 -5.99
N GLN A 131 19.88 7.06 -5.70
CA GLN A 131 18.86 7.59 -6.58
C GLN A 131 18.06 8.67 -5.86
N ILE A 132 17.82 9.79 -6.55
CA ILE A 132 16.98 10.87 -6.05
C ILE A 132 15.57 10.73 -6.64
N MET A 133 14.57 10.92 -5.79
CA MET A 133 13.17 11.02 -6.19
C MET A 133 12.43 12.05 -5.33
N TYR A 134 11.21 12.39 -5.73
CA TYR A 134 10.34 13.25 -4.96
C TYR A 134 9.20 12.44 -4.32
N GLN A 135 8.86 12.81 -3.09
CA GLN A 135 7.73 12.25 -2.36
C GLN A 135 6.88 13.35 -1.76
N TRP A 136 5.56 13.22 -1.85
CA TRP A 136 4.58 14.11 -1.23
C TRP A 136 3.87 13.37 -0.12
N VAL A 137 4.07 13.82 1.11
CA VAL A 137 3.53 13.17 2.31
C VAL A 137 2.41 14.02 2.89
N ALA A 138 1.24 13.40 3.05
CA ALA A 138 0.15 13.94 3.84
C ALA A 138 0.43 13.66 5.33
N GLN A 139 0.76 14.73 6.07
CA GLN A 139 1.21 14.62 7.47
C GLN A 139 0.08 14.25 8.44
N ASP A 140 -1.15 14.61 8.11
CA ASP A 140 -2.35 14.32 8.91
C ASP A 140 -2.70 12.83 8.95
N ILE A 141 -2.38 12.09 7.88
CA ILE A 141 -2.64 10.65 7.78
C ILE A 141 -1.36 9.80 7.68
N GLN A 142 -0.19 10.42 7.78
CA GLN A 142 1.12 9.77 7.63
C GLN A 142 1.17 8.86 6.39
N PHE A 143 0.84 9.42 5.22
CA PHE A 143 0.69 8.68 3.96
C PHE A 143 1.40 9.38 2.80
N ALA A 144 2.14 8.65 1.98
CA ALA A 144 2.74 9.15 0.75
C ALA A 144 1.69 9.26 -0.36
N MET A 145 1.15 10.46 -0.55
CA MET A 145 0.13 10.76 -1.56
C MET A 145 0.68 10.72 -2.99
N LYS A 146 1.97 10.98 -3.19
CA LYS A 146 2.62 10.89 -4.49
C LYS A 146 4.10 10.54 -4.36
N THR A 147 4.61 9.80 -5.34
CA THR A 147 6.04 9.56 -5.57
C THR A 147 6.34 9.80 -7.05
N ALA A 148 7.47 10.43 -7.36
CA ALA A 148 7.88 10.66 -8.74
C ALA A 148 9.41 10.62 -8.87
N SER A 149 9.92 10.13 -10.00
CA SER A 149 11.35 10.24 -10.29
C SER A 149 11.78 11.70 -10.44
N ALA A 150 13.05 11.98 -10.13
CA ALA A 150 13.61 13.32 -10.32
C ALA A 150 13.63 13.75 -11.80
N ASP A 151 13.76 12.80 -12.74
CA ASP A 151 13.76 13.03 -14.19
C ASP A 151 12.35 13.08 -14.81
N GLY A 152 11.29 12.88 -14.02
CA GLY A 152 9.90 12.88 -14.50
C GLY A 152 9.49 11.69 -15.36
N SER A 153 10.37 10.69 -15.54
CA SER A 153 10.10 9.46 -16.29
C SER A 153 8.96 8.63 -15.72
N TRP A 154 8.72 8.70 -14.40
CA TRP A 154 7.56 8.06 -13.79
C TRP A 154 7.00 8.84 -12.59
N GLU A 155 5.70 8.64 -12.34
CA GLU A 155 5.04 9.07 -11.10
C GLU A 155 3.89 8.12 -10.74
N SER A 156 3.58 8.05 -9.44
CA SER A 156 2.38 7.41 -8.90
C SER A 156 1.76 8.38 -7.90
N ALA A 157 0.47 8.66 -8.05
CA ALA A 157 -0.27 9.58 -7.19
C ALA A 157 -1.62 9.00 -6.78
N TYR A 158 -2.06 9.33 -5.57
CA TYR A 158 -3.33 8.89 -5.00
C TYR A 158 -4.29 10.06 -4.86
N ALA A 159 -5.58 9.77 -5.02
CA ALA A 159 -6.69 10.65 -4.71
C ALA A 159 -7.78 9.87 -3.97
N TYR A 160 -8.66 10.58 -3.26
CA TYR A 160 -9.78 9.97 -2.52
C TYR A 160 -9.34 8.83 -1.58
N VAL A 161 -8.24 9.04 -0.84
CA VAL A 161 -7.70 8.05 0.10
C VAL A 161 -8.65 7.89 1.29
N ASN A 162 -9.15 6.68 1.48
CA ASN A 162 -9.98 6.26 2.61
C ASN A 162 -9.24 5.21 3.43
N LEU A 163 -8.76 5.60 4.62
CA LEU A 163 -8.11 4.66 5.54
C LEU A 163 -9.16 3.78 6.22
N GLY A 164 -8.83 2.52 6.43
CA GLY A 164 -9.68 1.57 7.13
C GLY A 164 -9.59 0.18 6.56
N LYS A 165 -10.17 -0.77 7.30
CA LYS A 165 -10.12 -2.19 6.94
C LYS A 165 -10.70 -2.45 5.56
N GLN A 166 -10.00 -3.26 4.78
CA GLN A 166 -10.46 -3.71 3.48
C GLN A 166 -11.09 -5.10 3.59
N PRO A 167 -12.25 -5.34 2.95
CA PRO A 167 -12.86 -6.66 2.95
C PRO A 167 -11.95 -7.74 2.35
N ALA A 168 -11.77 -8.85 3.06
CA ALA A 168 -10.85 -9.92 2.68
C ALA A 168 -11.13 -10.50 1.28
N TYR A 169 -12.41 -10.56 0.86
CA TYR A 169 -12.82 -11.10 -0.44
C TYR A 169 -12.26 -10.31 -1.63
N LEU A 170 -11.83 -9.05 -1.44
CA LEU A 170 -11.22 -8.25 -2.51
C LEU A 170 -9.89 -8.85 -2.99
N PHE A 171 -9.22 -9.60 -2.12
CA PHE A 171 -7.88 -10.15 -2.35
C PHE A 171 -7.88 -11.63 -2.71
N GLU A 172 -9.05 -12.19 -3.00
CA GLU A 172 -9.24 -13.56 -3.43
C GLU A 172 -9.74 -13.61 -4.88
N ILE A 173 -9.53 -14.75 -5.55
CA ILE A 173 -10.06 -14.98 -6.90
C ILE A 173 -11.59 -15.10 -6.80
N PRO A 174 -12.38 -14.30 -7.54
CA PRO A 174 -13.83 -14.40 -7.52
C PRO A 174 -14.33 -15.75 -8.02
N ALA A 175 -15.51 -16.17 -7.54
CA ALA A 175 -16.14 -17.40 -7.98
C ALA A 175 -16.38 -17.41 -9.51
N GLY A 176 -16.18 -18.57 -10.13
CA GLY A 176 -16.36 -18.78 -11.57
C GLY A 176 -15.17 -18.35 -12.44
N TYR A 177 -14.03 -18.00 -11.85
CA TYR A 177 -12.78 -17.80 -12.59
C TYR A 177 -12.03 -19.11 -12.84
N THR A 178 -11.51 -19.28 -14.05
CA THR A 178 -10.71 -20.46 -14.43
C THR A 178 -9.25 -20.08 -14.62
N LYS A 179 -8.33 -20.85 -14.03
CA LYS A 179 -6.88 -20.67 -14.24
C LYS A 179 -6.53 -21.07 -15.67
N VAL A 180 -5.78 -20.23 -16.37
CA VAL A 180 -5.19 -20.56 -17.67
C VAL A 180 -3.66 -20.55 -17.56
N PRO A 181 -2.94 -21.39 -18.33
CA PRO A 181 -1.49 -21.39 -18.31
C PRO A 181 -0.95 -20.04 -18.79
N MET A 182 0.17 -19.62 -18.21
CA MET A 182 0.94 -18.50 -18.75
C MET A 182 1.38 -18.85 -20.17
N GLN A 183 0.94 -18.09 -21.17
CA GLN A 183 1.47 -18.20 -22.51
C GLN A 183 2.95 -17.76 -22.47
N ARG A 184 3.84 -18.65 -22.89
CA ARG A 184 5.28 -18.37 -23.04
C ARG A 184 5.53 -17.61 -24.33
#